data_AF-A0A502FFD7-F1
#
_entry.id   AF-A0A502FFD7-F1
#
_cell.length_a   1.000
_cell.length_b   1.000
_cell.length_c   1.000
_cell.angle_alpha   90.00
_cell.angle_beta   90.00
_cell.angle_gamma   90.00
#
_symmetry.space_group_name_H-M   'P 1'
#
loop_
_entity.id
_entity.type
_entity.pdbx_description
1 polymer ?
#
loop_
_entity_poly.entity_id
_entity_poly.type
_entity_poly.pdbx_seq_one_letter_code
_entity_poly.pdbx_strand_id
1 'polypeptide(L)'
;MTAAEKIEQALTGRPNSYVPAHTLERVLGLPHRPDRERLGLNWAMHWGQGIALGVARAVMARGGLRGPMGSFLFLNLRLLNDQSLENATGVGAPPWTWPVGEQVVDLLHKGVYAFAAGAVADRLVQGGRHAGGSPERGPYR
;
A
#
# COMPACT_ATOMS: atom_id res chain seq x y z
N MET A 1 2.87 -4.79 8.47
CA MET A 1 4.29 -4.72 8.88
C MET A 1 5.09 -3.97 7.86
N THR A 2 4.96 -2.65 7.94
CA THR A 2 5.88 -1.71 7.31
C THR A 2 6.90 -1.20 8.35
N ALA A 3 8.00 -0.60 7.90
CA ALA A 3 8.97 0.02 8.81
C ALA A 3 8.34 1.16 9.63
N ALA A 4 7.47 1.97 9.02
CA ALA A 4 6.74 3.04 9.71
C ALA A 4 5.86 2.49 10.85
N GLU A 5 5.16 1.40 10.58
CA GLU A 5 4.31 0.71 11.58
C GLU A 5 5.12 0.14 12.73
N LYS A 6 6.33 -0.38 12.45
CA LYS A 6 7.23 -0.86 13.49
C LYS A 6 7.74 0.28 14.38
N ILE A 7 8.02 1.45 13.79
CA ILE A 7 8.43 2.64 14.52
C ILE A 7 7.28 3.15 15.39
N GLU A 8 6.07 3.26 14.84
CA GLU A 8 4.89 3.68 15.60
C GLU A 8 4.62 2.75 16.78
N GLN A 9 4.59 1.44 16.55
CA GLN A 9 4.39 0.44 17.61
C GLN A 9 5.45 0.52 18.71
N ALA A 10 6.70 0.81 18.37
CA ALA A 10 7.77 1.01 19.35
C ALA A 10 7.56 2.26 20.22
N LEU A 11 6.91 3.30 19.67
CA LEU A 11 6.62 4.54 20.37
C LEU A 11 5.33 4.47 21.19
N THR A 12 4.29 3.80 20.68
CA THR A 12 2.96 3.75 21.30
C THR A 12 2.73 2.52 22.17
N GLY A 13 3.57 1.49 22.04
CA GLY A 13 3.39 0.19 22.68
C GLY A 13 2.26 -0.64 22.08
N ARG A 14 1.67 -0.21 20.95
CA ARG A 14 0.56 -0.91 20.30
C ARG A 14 0.99 -2.30 19.84
N PRO A 15 0.20 -3.36 20.10
CA PRO A 15 0.52 -4.71 19.63
C PRO A 15 0.41 -4.82 18.10
N ASN A 16 1.00 -5.88 17.55
CA ASN A 16 0.86 -6.21 16.13
C ASN A 16 -0.60 -6.45 15.75
N SER A 17 -1.03 -5.92 14.61
CA SER A 17 -2.29 -6.33 13.98
C SER A 17 -2.08 -7.59 13.15
N TYR A 18 -3.01 -8.53 13.28
CA TYR A 18 -3.08 -9.77 12.47
C TYR A 18 -4.23 -9.74 11.47
N VAL A 19 -5.05 -8.68 11.43
CA VAL A 19 -6.17 -8.52 10.47
C VAL A 19 -5.76 -8.90 9.04
N PRO A 20 -4.60 -8.45 8.50
CA PRO A 20 -4.18 -8.84 7.16
C PRO A 20 -3.96 -10.35 6.98
N ALA A 21 -3.46 -11.03 8.01
CA ALA A 21 -3.32 -12.49 7.99
C ALA A 21 -4.67 -13.20 7.98
N HIS A 22 -5.66 -12.72 8.75
CA HIS A 22 -7.02 -13.27 8.73
C HIS A 22 -7.71 -13.02 7.39
N THR A 23 -7.56 -11.83 6.81
CA THR A 23 -8.07 -11.52 5.48
C THR A 23 -7.48 -12.46 4.44
N LEU A 24 -6.14 -12.62 4.42
CA LEU A 24 -5.47 -13.48 3.44
C LEU A 24 -5.87 -14.95 3.61
N GLU A 25 -5.99 -15.44 4.84
CA GLU A 25 -6.52 -16.77 5.13
C GLU A 25 -7.89 -16.99 4.50
N ARG A 26 -8.82 -16.04 4.69
CA ARG A 26 -10.18 -16.14 4.16
C ARG A 26 -10.21 -16.08 2.63
N VAL A 27 -9.40 -15.20 2.03
CA VAL A 27 -9.24 -15.13 0.58
C VAL A 27 -8.71 -16.45 0.00
N LEU A 28 -7.77 -17.10 0.69
CA LEU A 28 -7.15 -18.35 0.24
C LEU A 28 -7.91 -19.62 0.67
N GLY A 29 -8.99 -19.48 1.44
CA GLY A 29 -9.74 -20.62 1.98
C GLY A 29 -8.92 -21.50 2.95
N LEU A 30 -7.94 -20.91 3.64
CA LEU A 30 -7.05 -21.65 4.55
C LEU A 30 -7.73 -21.93 5.91
N PRO A 31 -7.35 -23.02 6.61
CA PRO A 31 -7.91 -23.35 7.92
C PRO A 31 -7.41 -22.41 9.01
N HIS A 32 -8.28 -22.13 9.99
CA HIS A 32 -7.94 -21.28 11.12
C HIS A 32 -6.82 -21.88 12.01
N ARG A 33 -6.01 -21.01 12.62
CA ARG A 33 -4.71 -21.22 13.29
C ARG A 33 -4.44 -20.08 14.27
N PRO A 34 -3.65 -20.26 15.33
CA PRO A 34 -3.27 -19.17 16.23
C PRO A 34 -2.42 -18.07 15.54
N ASP A 35 -2.59 -16.82 15.94
CA ASP A 35 -1.90 -15.65 15.34
C ASP A 35 -0.37 -15.77 15.32
N ARG A 36 0.20 -16.34 16.38
CA ARG A 36 1.65 -16.61 16.49
C ARG A 36 2.21 -17.49 15.36
N GLU A 37 1.37 -18.30 14.73
CA GLU A 37 1.75 -19.19 13.62
C GLU A 37 1.54 -18.51 12.25
N ARG A 38 0.97 -17.30 12.20
CA ARG A 38 0.53 -16.62 10.97
C ARG A 38 1.38 -15.44 10.54
N LEU A 39 2.54 -15.23 11.17
CA LEU A 39 3.43 -14.13 10.82
C LEU A 39 3.76 -14.13 9.32
N GLY A 40 3.96 -15.31 8.72
CA GLY A 40 4.18 -15.45 7.28
C GLY A 40 2.99 -14.97 6.43
N LEU A 41 1.76 -15.31 6.80
CA LEU A 41 0.56 -14.82 6.10
C LEU A 41 0.39 -13.30 6.27
N ASN A 42 0.69 -12.79 7.47
CA ASN A 42 0.64 -11.36 7.72
C ASN A 42 1.62 -10.61 6.80
N TRP A 43 2.86 -11.10 6.72
CA TRP A 43 3.87 -10.54 5.82
C TRP A 43 3.49 -10.69 4.35
N ALA A 44 3.02 -11.86 3.95
CA ALA A 44 2.60 -12.12 2.58
C ALA A 44 1.50 -11.14 2.15
N MET A 45 0.51 -10.89 3.02
CA MET A 45 -0.54 -9.93 2.73
C MET A 45 0.01 -8.50 2.60
N HIS A 46 0.85 -8.06 3.55
CA HIS A 46 1.42 -6.71 3.52
C HIS A 46 2.30 -6.46 2.30
N TRP A 47 3.23 -7.39 2.00
CA TRP A 47 4.12 -7.27 0.85
C TRP A 47 3.37 -7.44 -0.46
N GLY A 48 2.46 -8.42 -0.53
CA GLY A 48 1.66 -8.69 -1.72
C GLY A 48 0.79 -7.49 -2.10
N GLN A 49 0.05 -6.93 -1.15
CA GLN A 49 -0.73 -5.71 -1.38
C GLN A 49 0.16 -4.52 -1.72
N GLY A 50 1.30 -4.35 -1.03
CA GLY A 50 2.26 -3.30 -1.32
C GLY A 50 2.77 -3.36 -2.77
N ILE A 51 3.22 -4.53 -3.21
CA ILE A 51 3.71 -4.72 -4.58
C ILE A 51 2.58 -4.48 -5.60
N ALA A 52 1.41 -5.11 -5.41
CA ALA A 52 0.28 -4.98 -6.32
C ALA A 52 -0.18 -3.53 -6.48
N LEU A 53 -0.33 -2.81 -5.37
CA LEU A 53 -0.72 -1.40 -5.40
C LEU A 53 0.41 -0.49 -5.88
N GLY A 54 1.68 -0.84 -5.63
CA GLY A 54 2.83 -0.14 -6.20
C GLY A 54 2.84 -0.20 -7.74
N VAL A 55 2.50 -1.35 -8.33
CA VAL A 55 2.30 -1.50 -9.77
C VAL A 55 1.15 -0.59 -10.25
N ALA A 56 0.00 -0.60 -9.55
CA ALA A 56 -1.10 0.31 -9.88
C ALA A 56 -0.67 1.79 -9.82
N ARG A 57 0.12 2.19 -8.81
CA ARG A 57 0.65 3.55 -8.71
C ARG A 57 1.60 3.92 -9.86
N ALA A 58 2.39 2.96 -10.34
CA ALA A 58 3.25 3.16 -11.50
C ALA A 58 2.43 3.35 -12.79
N VAL A 59 1.34 2.58 -12.95
CA VAL A 59 0.39 2.76 -14.07
C VAL A 59 -0.25 4.15 -14.02
N MET A 60 -0.73 4.58 -12.85
CA MET A 60 -1.25 5.94 -12.64
C MET A 60 -0.22 7.01 -13.04
N ALA A 61 1.03 6.85 -12.58
CA ALA A 61 2.12 7.77 -12.93
C ALA A 61 2.31 7.84 -14.44
N ARG A 62 2.40 6.70 -15.13
CA ARG A 62 2.54 6.63 -16.59
C ARG A 62 1.40 7.33 -17.31
N GLY A 63 0.17 7.17 -16.83
CA GLY A 63 -1.03 7.85 -17.33
C GLY A 63 -1.12 9.35 -17.04
N GLY A 64 -0.15 9.94 -16.33
CA GLY A 64 -0.10 11.38 -16.05
C GLY A 64 -0.54 11.78 -14.65
N LEU A 65 -1.11 10.85 -13.87
CA LEU A 65 -1.49 11.08 -12.48
C LEU A 65 -0.25 11.02 -11.57
N ARG A 66 0.47 12.14 -11.53
CA ARG A 66 1.72 12.33 -10.76
C ARG A 66 1.55 13.40 -9.67
N GLY A 67 2.58 13.55 -8.85
CA GLY A 67 2.67 14.57 -7.82
C GLY A 67 1.67 14.35 -6.67
N PRO A 68 1.45 15.38 -5.84
CA PRO A 68 0.61 15.28 -4.66
C PRO A 68 -0.82 14.81 -4.95
N MET A 69 -1.42 15.28 -6.04
CA MET A 69 -2.77 14.87 -6.44
C MET A 69 -2.81 13.39 -6.86
N GLY A 70 -1.83 12.91 -7.62
CA GLY A 70 -1.72 11.49 -7.97
C GLY A 70 -1.55 10.60 -6.73
N SER A 71 -0.76 11.04 -5.76
CA SER A 71 -0.60 10.34 -4.47
C SER A 71 -1.86 10.36 -3.61
N PHE A 72 -2.61 11.47 -3.61
CA PHE A 72 -3.91 11.56 -2.92
C PHE A 72 -4.96 10.63 -3.54
N LEU A 73 -5.07 10.58 -4.87
CA LEU A 73 -5.94 9.61 -5.53
C LEU A 73 -5.53 8.17 -5.23
N PHE A 74 -4.22 7.90 -5.20
CA PHE A 74 -3.70 6.58 -4.85
C PHE A 74 -3.96 6.19 -3.39
N LEU A 75 -3.94 7.14 -2.45
CA LEU A 75 -4.34 6.92 -1.06
C LEU A 75 -5.79 6.40 -0.98
N ASN A 76 -6.71 7.00 -1.74
CA ASN A 76 -8.10 6.55 -1.80
C ASN A 76 -8.21 5.14 -2.39
N LEU A 77 -7.46 4.83 -3.45
CA LEU A 77 -7.38 3.48 -3.99
C LEU A 77 -6.88 2.48 -2.95
N ARG A 78 -5.83 2.84 -2.18
CA ARG A 78 -5.28 2.02 -1.11
C ARG A 78 -6.31 1.72 -0.02
N LEU A 79 -7.06 2.74 0.41
CA LEU A 79 -8.13 2.62 1.41
C LEU A 79 -9.26 1.71 0.91
N LEU A 80 -9.73 1.94 -0.32
CA LEU A 80 -10.82 1.16 -0.94
C LEU A 80 -10.45 -0.31 -1.10
N ASN A 81 -9.20 -0.59 -1.50
CA ASN A 81 -8.71 -1.95 -1.65
C ASN A 81 -8.77 -2.73 -0.32
N ASP A 82 -8.30 -2.12 0.77
CA ASP A 82 -8.33 -2.77 2.08
C ASP A 82 -9.75 -3.00 2.56
N GLN A 83 -10.58 -1.96 2.50
CA GLN A 83 -11.96 -2.07 2.96
C GLN A 83 -12.74 -3.12 2.16
N SER A 84 -12.49 -3.21 0.85
CA SER A 84 -13.15 -4.19 -0.02
C SER A 84 -12.78 -5.62 0.38
N LEU A 85 -11.50 -5.91 0.64
CA LEU A 85 -11.03 -7.24 1.03
C LEU A 85 -11.49 -7.61 2.45
N GLU A 86 -11.41 -6.68 3.39
CA GLU A 86 -11.83 -6.90 4.76
C GLU A 86 -13.34 -7.10 4.88
N ASN A 87 -14.15 -6.32 4.14
CA ASN A 87 -15.60 -6.49 4.09
C ASN A 87 -15.99 -7.79 3.38
N ALA A 88 -15.39 -8.10 2.24
CA ALA A 88 -15.72 -9.32 1.49
C ALA A 88 -15.40 -10.60 2.27
N THR A 89 -14.41 -10.54 3.17
CA THR A 89 -14.02 -11.68 4.02
C THR A 89 -14.74 -11.71 5.37
N GLY A 90 -15.48 -10.64 5.72
CA GLY A 90 -16.12 -10.46 7.02
C GLY A 90 -15.14 -10.35 8.19
N VAL A 91 -13.87 -10.04 7.92
CA VAL A 91 -12.79 -9.97 8.92
C VAL A 91 -12.73 -8.58 9.56
N GLY A 92 -13.04 -7.53 8.79
CA GLY A 92 -12.99 -6.16 9.28
C GLY A 92 -14.34 -5.66 9.80
N ALA A 93 -14.28 -4.71 10.73
CA ALA A 93 -15.42 -3.85 11.06
C ALA A 93 -15.35 -2.57 10.21
N PRO A 94 -16.47 -1.88 9.96
CA PRO A 94 -16.44 -0.61 9.22
C PRO A 94 -15.56 0.44 9.94
N PRO A 95 -14.76 1.26 9.24
CA PRO A 95 -13.77 2.13 9.88
C PRO A 95 -14.37 3.13 10.87
N TRP A 96 -15.59 3.60 10.61
CA TRP A 96 -16.29 4.54 11.49
C TRP A 96 -16.77 3.93 12.82
N THR A 97 -16.64 2.60 12.99
CA THR A 97 -16.92 1.93 14.27
C THR A 97 -15.66 1.71 15.11
N TRP A 98 -14.48 2.05 14.60
CA TRP A 98 -13.21 1.89 15.33
C TRP A 98 -12.95 3.07 16.28
N PRO A 99 -12.15 2.87 17.34
CA PRO A 99 -11.63 4.00 18.12
C PRO A 99 -10.93 5.03 17.23
N VAL A 100 -11.13 6.32 17.49
CA VAL A 100 -10.60 7.42 16.66
C VAL A 100 -9.07 7.31 16.50
N GLY A 101 -8.36 6.91 17.55
CA GLY A 101 -6.91 6.71 17.50
C GLY A 101 -6.50 5.66 16.45
N GLU A 102 -7.25 4.58 16.30
CA GLU A 102 -6.96 3.55 15.29
C GLU A 102 -7.23 4.05 13.88
N GLN A 103 -8.30 4.83 13.68
CA GLN A 103 -8.58 5.47 12.40
C GLN A 103 -7.46 6.44 11.99
N VAL A 104 -6.97 7.25 12.93
CA VAL A 104 -5.87 8.19 12.69
C VAL A 104 -4.59 7.44 12.34
N VAL A 105 -4.23 6.42 13.12
CA VAL A 105 -3.05 5.58 12.84
C VAL A 105 -3.15 4.93 11.47
N ASP A 106 -4.32 4.41 11.10
CA ASP A 106 -4.53 3.77 9.81
C ASP A 106 -4.35 4.75 8.63
N LEU A 107 -5.00 5.91 8.71
CA LEU A 107 -4.88 6.97 7.71
C LEU A 107 -3.45 7.48 7.58
N LEU A 108 -2.74 7.65 8.69
CA LEU A 108 -1.34 8.09 8.70
C LEU A 108 -0.44 7.08 7.97
N HIS A 109 -0.53 5.79 8.30
CA HIS A 109 0.29 4.76 7.67
C HIS A 109 0.00 4.63 6.18
N LYS A 110 -1.29 4.65 5.79
CA LYS A 110 -1.69 4.61 4.38
C LYS A 110 -1.26 5.88 3.65
N GLY A 111 -1.32 7.03 4.30
CA GLY A 111 -0.80 8.29 3.80
C GLY A 111 0.71 8.22 3.53
N VAL A 112 1.50 7.84 4.52
CA VAL A 112 2.95 7.66 4.38
C VAL A 112 3.28 6.73 3.22
N TYR A 113 2.60 5.58 3.16
CA TYR A 113 2.77 4.64 2.06
C TYR A 113 2.43 5.26 0.69
N ALA A 114 1.26 5.90 0.56
CA ALA A 114 0.79 6.44 -0.71
C ALA A 114 1.69 7.55 -1.26
N PHE A 115 2.16 8.45 -0.38
CA PHE A 115 3.04 9.55 -0.77
C PHE A 115 4.47 9.07 -1.05
N ALA A 116 5.01 8.14 -0.25
CA ALA A 116 6.32 7.56 -0.50
C ALA A 116 6.34 6.75 -1.81
N ALA A 117 5.39 5.84 -1.99
CA ALA A 117 5.25 5.06 -3.22
C ALA A 117 5.03 5.97 -4.44
N GLY A 118 4.25 7.04 -4.29
CA GLY A 118 4.02 8.01 -5.34
C GLY A 118 5.30 8.76 -5.74
N ALA A 119 6.09 9.23 -4.78
CA ALA A 119 7.36 9.89 -5.05
C ALA A 119 8.36 8.96 -5.76
N VAL A 120 8.39 7.67 -5.37
CA VAL A 120 9.23 6.66 -6.02
C VAL A 120 8.75 6.39 -7.45
N ALA A 121 7.46 6.11 -7.64
CA ALA A 121 6.87 5.81 -8.94
C ALA A 121 7.06 6.97 -9.93
N ASP A 122 6.83 8.20 -9.47
CA ASP A 122 6.97 9.38 -10.33
C ASP A 122 8.41 9.59 -10.79
N ARG A 123 9.40 9.36 -9.91
CA ARG A 123 10.83 9.41 -10.28
C ARG A 123 11.21 8.32 -11.26
N LEU A 124 10.77 7.08 -11.03
CA LEU A 124 11.08 5.96 -11.93
C LEU A 124 10.54 6.20 -13.34
N VAL A 125 9.31 6.72 -13.46
CA VAL A 125 8.73 6.98 -14.78
C VAL A 125 9.37 8.21 -15.45
N GLN A 126 9.77 9.23 -14.70
CA GLN A 126 10.54 10.35 -15.25
C GLN A 126 11.91 9.90 -15.78
N GLY A 127 12.65 9.09 -15.00
CA GLY A 127 13.93 8.52 -15.43
C GLY A 127 13.81 7.65 -16.69
N GLY A 128 12.76 6.84 -16.79
CA GLY A 128 12.48 6.04 -17.99
C GLY A 128 12.19 6.86 -19.25
N ARG A 129 11.57 8.05 -19.10
CA ARG A 129 11.38 8.99 -20.23
C ARG A 129 12.69 9.59 -20.72
N HIS A 130 13.62 9.91 -19.82
CA HIS A 130 14.93 10.44 -20.20
C HIS A 130 15.84 9.38 -20.84
N ALA A 131 15.78 8.13 -20.39
CA ALA A 131 16.54 7.03 -20.98
C ALA A 131 16.05 6.64 -22.40
N GLY A 132 14.76 6.79 -22.69
CA GLY A 132 14.18 6.49 -24.01
C GLY A 132 14.21 7.66 -25.02
N GLY A 133 14.69 8.84 -24.60
CA GLY A 133 14.70 10.06 -25.39
C GLY A 133 16.11 10.58 -25.65
N SER A 134 16.97 9.78 -26.27
CA SER A 134 18.16 10.34 -26.94
C SER A 134 17.75 10.76 -28.35
N PRO A 135 17.71 12.06 -28.68
CA PRO A 135 17.56 12.47 -30.06
C PRO A 135 18.87 12.13 -30.77
N GLU A 136 18.84 11.17 -31.69
CA GLU A 136 19.85 11.09 -32.74
C GLU A 136 19.88 12.45 -33.44
N ARG A 137 20.90 13.26 -33.12
CA ARG A 137 21.27 14.41 -33.94
C ARG A 137 21.94 13.84 -35.18
N GLY A 138 21.15 13.50 -36.18
CA GLY A 138 21.64 13.18 -37.52
C GLY A 138 22.41 14.39 -38.07
N PRO A 139 23.65 14.22 -38.57
CA PRO A 139 24.41 15.33 -39.13
C PRO A 139 23.98 15.51 -40.59
N TYR A 140 23.01 16.39 -40.84
CA TYR A 140 22.86 16.93 -42.19
C TYR A 140 23.63 18.24 -42.30
N ARG A 141 24.82 18.09 -42.88
CA ARG A 141 25.53 19.11 -43.65
C ARG A 141 24.82 19.35 -44.98
#